data_AF-A0A9N9ES35-F1
#
_entry.id   AF-A0A9N9ES35-F1
#
_cell.length_a   1.000
_cell.length_b   1.000
_cell.length_c   1.000
_cell.angle_alpha   90.00
_cell.angle_beta   90.00
_cell.angle_gamma   90.00
#
_symmetry.space_group_name_H-M   'P 1'
#
loop_
_entity.id
_entity.type
_entity.pdbx_description
1 polymer ?
#
loop_
_entity_poly.entity_id
_entity_poly.type
_entity_poly.pdbx_seq_one_letter_code
_entity_poly.pdbx_strand_id
1 'polypeptide(L)'
;PTSHELWNILNFWYRSIDKYEENKDNKKYGYYGKEIKEGFEEADEEIPNISISRKTNPDAIYTSRAFTFKNLTKPINSSLITSYLEKDENNEEFQDSQLIELGISSSLQLRDVNN
;
A
#
# COMPACT_ATOMS: atom_id res chain seq x y z
N PRO A 1 18.05 -1.92 -6.33
CA PRO A 1 18.46 -2.64 -5.11
C PRO A 1 17.73 -3.98 -5.05
N THR A 2 18.40 -5.04 -4.62
CA THR A 2 17.72 -6.29 -4.25
C THR A 2 16.88 -6.08 -2.99
N SER A 3 15.92 -6.96 -2.73
CA SER A 3 15.10 -6.90 -1.49
C SER A 3 15.97 -6.90 -0.23
N HIS A 4 17.11 -7.61 -0.26
CA HIS A 4 18.05 -7.65 0.84
C HIS A 4 18.79 -6.31 1.05
N GLU A 5 19.23 -5.67 -0.03
CA GLU A 5 19.86 -4.35 0.03
C GLU A 5 18.89 -3.29 0.58
N LEU A 6 17.63 -3.31 0.12
CA LEU A 6 16.60 -2.41 0.61
C LEU A 6 16.35 -2.61 2.11
N TRP A 7 16.21 -3.87 2.54
CA TRP A 7 16.02 -4.20 3.95
C TRP A 7 17.19 -3.68 4.82
N ASN A 8 18.43 -3.84 4.35
CA ASN A 8 19.60 -3.36 5.08
C ASN A 8 19.65 -1.83 5.22
N ILE A 9 19.18 -1.09 4.20
CA ILE A 9 19.08 0.38 4.24
C ILE A 9 18.00 0.79 5.25
N LEU A 10 16.79 0.24 5.13
CA LEU A 10 15.67 0.54 6.03
C LEU A 10 16.00 0.21 7.48
N ASN A 11 16.64 -0.94 7.72
CA ASN A 11 17.09 -1.33 9.05
C ASN A 11 18.15 -0.37 9.61
N PHE A 12 19.05 0.16 8.77
CA PHE A 12 20.02 1.17 9.20
C PHE A 12 19.34 2.49 9.58
N TRP A 13 18.36 2.94 8.79
CA TRP A 13 17.59 4.13 9.12
C TRP A 13 16.82 3.96 10.43
N TYR A 14 16.11 2.84 10.59
CA TYR A 14 15.38 2.51 11.81
C TYR A 14 16.29 2.55 13.05
N ARG A 15 17.47 1.91 13.00
CA ARG A 15 18.42 1.91 14.12
C ARG A 15 19.02 3.28 14.41
N SER A 16 19.19 4.12 13.39
CA SER A 16 19.67 5.49 13.55
C SER A 16 18.67 6.35 14.33
N ILE A 17 17.38 6.01 14.31
CA ILE A 17 16.31 6.68 15.05
C ILE A 17 16.10 6.02 16.41
N ASP A 18 15.82 4.71 16.44
CA ASP A 18 15.47 3.93 17.64
C ASP A 18 16.63 3.80 18.64
N LYS A 19 17.85 3.63 18.12
CA LYS A 19 19.08 3.45 18.93
C LYS A 19 20.08 4.56 18.62
N TYR A 20 19.59 5.80 18.62
CA TYR A 20 20.34 6.97 18.16
C TYR A 20 21.72 7.10 18.82
N GLU A 21 21.81 7.04 20.16
CA GLU A 21 23.09 7.23 20.86
C GLU A 21 24.16 6.20 20.47
N GLU A 22 23.75 4.97 20.15
CA GLU A 22 24.65 3.91 19.69
C GLU A 22 25.02 4.04 18.20
N ASN A 23 24.23 4.79 17.41
CA ASN A 23 24.31 4.79 15.95
C ASN A 23 24.58 6.15 15.31
N LYS A 24 24.59 7.25 16.07
CA LYS A 24 24.77 8.62 15.55
C LYS A 24 26.04 8.81 14.73
N ASP A 25 27.13 8.16 15.14
CA ASP A 25 28.44 8.24 14.48
C ASP A 25 28.69 7.09 13.48
N ASN A 26 27.75 6.14 13.37
CA ASN A 26 27.87 5.03 12.42
C ASN A 26 27.60 5.53 11.00
N LYS A 27 28.59 5.38 10.11
CA LYS A 27 28.46 5.75 8.70
C LYS A 27 28.18 4.53 7.83
N LYS A 28 27.04 4.53 7.13
CA LYS A 28 26.68 3.53 6.11
C LYS A 28 25.95 4.19 4.95
N TYR A 29 26.12 3.63 3.76
CA TYR A 29 25.43 4.10 2.53
C TYR A 29 25.64 5.59 2.22
N GLY A 30 26.77 6.16 2.66
CA GLY A 30 27.10 7.58 2.46
C GLY A 30 26.70 8.50 3.60
N TYR A 31 25.85 8.06 4.54
CA TYR A 31 25.28 8.90 5.59
C TYR A 31 25.68 8.44 6.99
N TYR A 32 25.83 9.39 7.90
CA TYR A 32 25.90 9.14 9.33
C TYR A 32 24.50 8.98 9.91
N GLY A 33 24.36 8.18 10.98
CA GLY A 33 23.07 7.99 11.65
C GLY A 33 22.44 9.31 12.14
N LYS A 34 23.27 10.29 12.55
CA LYS A 34 22.81 11.64 12.89
C LYS A 34 22.17 12.40 11.74
N GLU A 35 22.73 12.31 10.53
CA GLU A 35 22.18 12.99 9.35
C GLU A 35 20.82 12.38 8.97
N ILE A 36 20.66 11.07 9.17
CA ILE A 36 19.37 10.39 8.96
C ILE A 36 18.33 10.92 9.96
N LYS A 37 18.64 10.93 11.25
CA LYS A 37 17.71 11.41 12.28
C LYS A 37 17.32 12.87 12.05
N GLU A 38 18.30 13.73 11.78
CA GLU A 38 18.09 15.15 11.47
C GLU A 38 17.14 15.33 10.28
N GLY A 39 17.33 14.57 9.19
CA GLY A 39 16.46 14.66 8.01
C GLY A 39 15.01 14.22 8.27
N PHE A 40 14.78 13.26 9.17
CA PHE A 40 13.42 12.89 9.59
C PHE A 40 12.79 13.92 10.52
N GLU A 41 13.56 14.50 11.45
CA GLU A 41 13.07 15.58 12.33
C GLU A 41 12.73 16.85 11.54
N GLU A 42 13.55 17.22 10.55
CA GLU A 42 13.26 18.33 9.63
C GLU A 42 11.98 18.06 8.83
N ALA A 43 11.80 16.85 8.30
CA ALA A 43 10.59 16.48 7.58
C ALA A 43 9.33 16.47 8.46
N ASP A 44 9.43 16.01 9.71
CA ASP A 44 8.32 16.01 10.67
C ASP A 44 7.89 17.44 11.05
N GLU A 45 8.83 18.39 11.12
CA GLU A 45 8.55 19.81 11.37
C GLU A 45 8.02 20.53 10.11
N GLU A 46 8.56 20.20 8.92
CA GLU A 46 8.12 20.77 7.63
C GLU A 46 6.73 20.28 7.20
N ILE A 47 6.29 19.12 7.69
CA ILE A 47 4.95 18.57 7.45
C ILE A 47 4.13 18.86 8.71
N PRO A 48 3.53 20.06 8.87
CA PRO A 48 2.86 20.42 10.09
C PRO A 48 1.59 19.57 10.18
N ASN A 49 1.66 18.49 10.94
CA ASN A 49 0.55 17.66 11.37
C ASN A 49 -0.47 17.42 10.25
N ILE A 50 -0.03 16.81 9.14
CA ILE A 50 -0.99 16.25 8.19
C ILE A 50 -1.91 15.35 8.99
N SER A 51 -3.19 15.70 9.01
CA SER A 51 -4.14 14.95 9.81
C SER A 51 -4.04 13.49 9.40
N ILE A 52 -3.62 12.62 10.33
CA ILE A 52 -3.54 11.17 10.12
C ILE A 52 -4.94 10.62 9.78
N SER A 53 -6.00 11.43 10.03
CA SER A 53 -7.29 11.21 9.42
C SER A 53 -7.22 11.42 7.90
N ARG A 54 -7.21 10.31 7.17
CA ARG A 54 -7.51 10.29 5.74
C ARG A 54 -8.95 10.77 5.58
N LYS A 55 -9.16 12.08 5.45
CA LYS A 55 -10.47 12.64 5.10
C LYS A 55 -10.67 12.44 3.61
N THR A 56 -11.77 11.80 3.24
CA THR A 56 -12.29 11.81 1.88
C THR A 56 -12.47 13.27 1.49
N ASN A 57 -11.65 13.76 0.55
CA ASN A 57 -11.84 15.10 0.01
C ASN A 57 -13.00 15.01 -1.00
N PRO A 58 -14.16 15.64 -0.75
CA PRO A 58 -15.30 15.55 -1.65
C PRO A 58 -15.01 16.13 -3.04
N ASP A 59 -14.01 17.02 -3.13
CA ASP A 59 -13.57 17.65 -4.37
C ASP A 59 -12.36 16.94 -5.00
N ALA A 60 -11.81 15.89 -4.37
CA ALA A 60 -10.73 15.11 -4.96
C ALA A 60 -11.24 14.26 -6.11
N ILE A 61 -10.79 14.60 -7.32
CA ILE A 61 -10.97 13.74 -8.49
C ILE A 61 -9.93 12.63 -8.42
N TYR A 62 -10.30 11.49 -7.85
CA TYR A 62 -9.50 10.27 -7.89
C TYR A 62 -9.41 9.80 -9.35
N THR A 63 -8.24 9.97 -9.96
CA THR A 63 -7.97 9.52 -11.34
C THR A 63 -7.86 8.00 -11.45
N SER A 64 -7.98 7.27 -10.34
CA SER A 64 -8.32 5.84 -10.33
C SER A 64 -9.78 5.69 -10.77
N ARG A 65 -9.98 5.92 -12.07
CA ARG A 65 -11.20 5.59 -12.81
C ARG A 65 -11.60 4.17 -12.42
N ALA A 66 -12.87 3.95 -12.06
CA ALA A 66 -13.41 2.62 -11.80
C ALA A 66 -12.93 1.67 -12.91
N PHE A 67 -12.06 0.74 -12.55
CA PHE A 67 -11.41 -0.18 -13.47
C PHE A 67 -12.47 -1.13 -14.02
N THR A 68 -13.13 -0.72 -15.09
CA THR A 68 -14.14 -1.51 -15.77
C THR A 68 -13.47 -2.22 -16.92
N PHE A 69 -13.22 -3.52 -16.75
CA PHE A 69 -12.68 -4.41 -17.78
C PHE A 69 -13.66 -4.67 -18.95
N LYS A 70 -14.74 -3.89 -19.06
CA LYS A 70 -15.82 -4.07 -20.04
C LYS A 70 -15.32 -4.01 -21.49
N ASN A 71 -14.19 -3.34 -21.72
CA ASN A 71 -13.58 -3.20 -23.04
C ASN A 71 -12.36 -4.10 -23.27
N LEU A 72 -11.99 -4.96 -22.31
CA LEU A 72 -10.91 -5.93 -22.49
C LEU A 72 -11.50 -7.30 -22.85
N THR A 73 -10.87 -7.97 -23.80
CA THR A 73 -11.17 -9.37 -24.12
C THR A 73 -10.94 -10.24 -22.88
N LYS A 74 -11.72 -11.30 -22.71
CA LYS A 74 -11.54 -12.24 -21.59
C LYS A 74 -10.07 -12.69 -21.52
N PRO A 75 -9.42 -12.60 -20.35
CA PRO A 75 -8.04 -13.05 -20.23
C PRO A 75 -7.96 -14.54 -20.56
N ILE A 76 -6.89 -14.94 -21.27
CA ILE A 76 -6.69 -16.32 -21.74
C ILE A 76 -6.64 -17.32 -20.57
N ASN A 77 -6.18 -16.84 -19.42
CA ASN A 77 -6.10 -17.54 -18.14
C ASN A 77 -7.36 -17.33 -17.25
N SER A 78 -8.49 -16.91 -17.82
CA SER A 78 -9.74 -16.70 -17.06
C SER A 78 -10.16 -17.91 -16.24
N SER A 79 -10.03 -19.13 -16.77
CA SER A 79 -10.34 -20.37 -16.04
C SER A 79 -9.47 -20.59 -14.81
N LEU A 80 -8.18 -20.22 -14.89
CA LEU A 80 -7.26 -20.31 -13.76
C LEU A 80 -7.66 -19.31 -12.67
N ILE A 81 -7.95 -18.06 -13.05
CA ILE A 81 -8.33 -16.99 -12.13
C ILE A 81 -9.64 -17.32 -11.41
N THR A 82 -10.65 -17.83 -12.14
CA THR A 82 -11.92 -18.26 -11.55
C THR A 82 -11.72 -19.30 -10.45
N SER A 83 -10.83 -20.28 -10.66
CA SER A 83 -10.55 -21.31 -9.64
C SER A 83 -9.89 -20.77 -8.36
N TYR A 84 -9.16 -19.65 -8.44
CA TYR A 84 -8.60 -18.99 -7.26
C TYR A 84 -9.68 -18.20 -6.51
N LEU A 85 -10.56 -17.52 -7.23
CA LEU A 85 -11.63 -16.71 -6.64
C LEU A 85 -12.74 -17.56 -6.00
N GLU A 86 -13.15 -18.65 -6.65
CA GLU A 86 -14.14 -19.60 -6.09
C GLU A 86 -13.62 -20.31 -4.83
N LYS A 87 -12.29 -20.46 -4.69
CA LYS A 87 -11.68 -21.07 -3.52
C LYS A 87 -11.75 -20.16 -2.28
N ASP A 88 -11.90 -18.86 -2.50
CA ASP A 88 -12.00 -17.85 -1.45
C ASP A 88 -13.44 -17.63 -0.96
N GLU A 89 -14.47 -18.18 -1.63
CA GLU A 89 -15.88 -18.08 -1.16
C GLU A 89 -16.14 -18.82 0.18
N ASN A 90 -15.20 -19.65 0.64
CA ASN A 90 -15.26 -20.32 1.94
C ASN A 90 -14.32 -19.74 3.00
N ASN A 91 -13.57 -18.67 2.69
CA ASN A 91 -12.91 -17.88 3.72
C ASN A 91 -13.81 -16.70 4.08
N GLU A 92 -13.92 -16.42 5.37
CA GLU A 92 -14.60 -15.22 5.84
C GLU A 92 -13.99 -14.03 5.10
N GLU A 93 -14.82 -13.44 4.24
CA GLU A 93 -14.57 -12.28 3.41
C GLU A 93 -13.61 -11.33 4.13
N PHE A 94 -12.32 -11.37 3.79
CA PHE A 94 -11.35 -10.40 4.31
C PHE A 94 -11.58 -9.10 3.55
N GLN A 95 -12.71 -8.48 3.87
CA GLN A 95 -13.12 -7.18 3.39
C GLN A 95 -12.11 -6.18 3.94
N ASP A 96 -11.17 -5.76 3.09
CA ASP A 96 -10.35 -4.61 3.38
C ASP A 96 -11.31 -3.43 3.57
N SER A 97 -11.45 -3.01 4.83
CA SER A 97 -12.42 -2.01 5.26
C SER A 97 -12.21 -0.67 4.55
N GLN A 98 -11.01 -0.46 3.98
CA GLN A 98 -10.66 0.72 3.20
C GLN A 98 -11.23 0.70 1.77
N LEU A 99 -11.64 -0.45 1.23
CA LEU A 99 -12.24 -0.57 -0.11
C LEU A 99 -13.76 -0.33 -0.10
N ILE A 100 -14.41 -0.53 1.04
CA ILE A 100 -15.85 -0.31 1.23
C ILE A 100 -16.20 1.17 1.02
N GLU A 101 -15.33 2.08 1.48
CA GLU A 101 -15.52 3.53 1.35
C GLU A 101 -15.43 4.03 -0.12
N LEU A 102 -14.74 3.28 -0.99
CA LEU A 102 -14.59 3.61 -2.41
C LEU A 102 -15.83 3.23 -3.26
N GLY A 103 -16.90 2.74 -2.64
CA GLY A 103 -18.13 2.36 -3.35
C GLY A 103 -17.93 1.22 -4.34
N ILE A 104 -16.85 0.44 -4.21
CA ILE A 104 -16.67 -0.82 -4.91
C ILE A 104 -17.52 -1.85 -4.17
N SER A 105 -18.84 -1.71 -4.28
CA SER A 105 -19.72 -2.80 -3.95
C SER A 105 -19.34 -3.95 -4.87
N SER A 106 -19.09 -5.13 -4.30
CA SER A 106 -18.81 -6.40 -4.97
C SER A 106 -20.02 -6.87 -5.78
N SER A 107 -20.54 -6.01 -6.67
CA SER A 107 -21.49 -6.34 -7.72
C SER A 107 -20.77 -7.12 -8.82
N LEU A 108 -20.21 -8.26 -8.44
CA LEU A 108 -20.21 -9.43 -9.29
C LEU A 108 -21.62 -10.04 -9.15
N GLN A 109 -22.62 -9.35 -9.69
CA GLN A 109 -23.88 -10.01 -10.03
C GLN A 109 -23.55 -10.98 -11.17
N LEU A 110 -23.18 -12.19 -10.80
CA LEU A 110 -23.26 -13.37 -11.64
C LEU A 110 -24.72 -13.49 -12.05
N ARG A 111 -25.02 -13.01 -13.27
CA ARG A 111 -26.30 -13.32 -13.90
C ARG A 111 -26.29 -14.82 -14.16
N ASP A 112 -27.20 -15.53 -13.52
CA ASP A 112 -27.53 -16.91 -13.85
C ASP A 112 -27.73 -17.04 -15.36
N VAL A 113 -26.83 -17.79 -16.01
CA VAL A 113 -27.07 -18.31 -17.35
C VAL A 113 -27.82 -19.62 -17.16
N ASN A 114 -29.15 -19.54 -17.15
CA ASN A 114 -30.01 -20.72 -17.29
C ASN A 114 -30.73 -20.61 -18.64
N ASN A 115 -30.38 -21.51 -19.57
CA ASN A 115 -31.16 -21.84 -20.75
C ASN A 115 -31.33 -23.36 -20.79
#